data_AF-A0A7X8VHK0-F1
#
_entry.id   AF-A0A7X8VHK0-F1
#
_cell.length_a   1.000
_cell.length_b   1.000
_cell.length_c   1.000
_cell.angle_alpha   90.00
_cell.angle_beta   90.00
_cell.angle_gamma   90.00
#
_symmetry.space_group_name_H-M   'P 1'
#
loop_
_entity.id
_entity.type
_entity.pdbx_description
1 polymer ?
#
loop_
_entity_poly.entity_id
_entity_poly.type
_entity_poly.pdbx_seq_one_letter_code
_entity_poly.pdbx_strand_id
1 'polypeptide(L)'
;MYVDMHVLQSVPPSCINRDDTGSPKTAIYGGSQRARISSQAWKKAMRDMFKKLFPAEKLGVRSKKVAKLIAESIKVQNPQVSDDDAMELARKVLSLVDIKL
;
A
#
# COMPACT_ATOMS: atom_id res chain seq x y z
N MET A 1 -3.23 26.42 -3.62
CA MET A 1 -2.39 26.19 -4.81
C MET A 1 -2.70 24.80 -5.33
N TYR A 2 -2.91 24.63 -6.64
CA TYR A 2 -3.18 23.35 -7.29
C TYR A 2 -2.08 23.06 -8.32
N VAL A 3 -1.72 21.77 -8.48
CA VAL A 3 -0.73 21.32 -9.47
C VAL A 3 -1.32 20.13 -10.21
N ASP A 4 -1.53 20.31 -11.52
CA ASP A 4 -2.07 19.27 -12.41
C ASP A 4 -0.97 18.71 -13.32
N MET A 5 -1.01 17.40 -13.57
CA MET A 5 -0.03 16.70 -14.42
C MET A 5 -0.75 15.83 -15.44
N HIS A 6 -0.39 16.01 -16.72
CA HIS A 6 -0.92 15.23 -17.85
C HIS A 6 0.22 14.51 -18.55
N VAL A 7 0.07 13.20 -18.77
CA VAL A 7 1.11 12.36 -19.38
C VAL A 7 0.50 11.50 -20.47
N LEU A 8 1.12 11.51 -21.65
CA LEU A 8 0.85 10.57 -22.74
C LEU A 8 2.04 9.62 -22.84
N GLN A 9 1.81 8.33 -22.62
CA GLN A 9 2.84 7.30 -22.68
C GLN A 9 2.36 6.14 -23.54
N SER A 10 3.07 5.90 -24.63
CA SER A 10 2.90 4.68 -25.42
C SER A 10 3.54 3.50 -24.70
N VAL A 11 2.88 2.36 -24.75
CA VAL A 11 3.37 1.10 -24.19
C VAL A 11 3.33 0.02 -25.28
N PRO A 12 4.33 -0.87 -25.38
CA PRO A 12 4.27 -1.97 -26.33
C PRO A 12 3.11 -2.92 -25.96
N PRO A 13 2.69 -3.81 -26.88
CA PRO A 13 1.70 -4.84 -26.59
C PRO A 13 2.07 -5.62 -25.32
N SER A 14 1.31 -5.40 -24.25
CA SER A 14 1.63 -5.91 -22.92
C SER A 14 0.38 -5.96 -22.04
N CYS A 15 0.43 -6.78 -21.01
CA CYS A 15 -0.64 -6.89 -20.02
C CYS A 15 -0.20 -6.24 -18.69
N ILE A 16 -0.25 -4.90 -18.65
CA ILE A 16 0.27 -4.10 -17.52
C ILE A 16 -0.52 -4.34 -16.24
N ASN A 17 -1.84 -4.52 -16.34
CA ASN A 17 -2.69 -4.91 -15.22
C ASN A 17 -3.87 -5.75 -15.72
N ARG A 18 -4.27 -6.71 -14.88
CA ARG A 18 -5.31 -7.69 -15.19
C ARG A 18 -6.56 -7.47 -14.35
N ASP A 19 -7.67 -8.05 -14.78
CA ASP A 19 -8.85 -8.30 -13.95
C ASP A 19 -8.75 -9.66 -13.24
N ASP A 20 -9.82 -10.05 -12.55
CA ASP A 20 -9.89 -11.27 -11.74
C ASP A 20 -9.90 -12.55 -12.60
N THR A 21 -10.11 -12.42 -13.92
CA THR A 21 -10.03 -13.53 -14.89
C THR A 21 -8.65 -13.64 -15.54
N GLY A 22 -7.75 -12.71 -15.26
CA GLY A 22 -6.41 -12.65 -15.87
C GLY A 22 -6.36 -11.89 -17.21
N SER A 23 -7.48 -11.35 -17.68
CA SER A 23 -7.57 -10.55 -18.90
C SER A 23 -7.03 -9.14 -18.68
N PRO A 24 -6.43 -8.47 -19.69
CA PRO A 24 -6.05 -7.07 -19.58
C PRO A 24 -7.25 -6.21 -19.20
N LYS A 25 -7.07 -5.31 -18.24
CA LYS A 25 -8.18 -4.45 -17.79
C LYS A 25 -8.54 -3.44 -18.87
N THR A 26 -9.83 -3.28 -19.14
CA THR A 26 -10.35 -2.38 -20.19
C THR A 26 -11.40 -1.42 -19.64
N ALA A 27 -11.80 -0.45 -20.47
CA ALA A 27 -12.97 0.39 -20.28
C ALA A 27 -13.52 0.86 -21.63
N ILE A 28 -14.81 1.19 -21.68
CA ILE A 28 -15.43 1.83 -22.85
C ILE A 28 -15.25 3.35 -22.70
N TYR A 29 -14.70 4.01 -23.73
CA TYR A 29 -14.57 5.47 -23.76
C TYR A 29 -14.77 5.98 -25.19
N GLY A 30 -15.77 6.85 -25.36
CA GLY A 30 -16.19 7.34 -26.68
C GLY A 30 -16.72 6.24 -27.59
N GLY A 31 -17.45 5.26 -27.04
CA GLY A 31 -18.03 4.14 -27.80
C GLY A 31 -17.08 3.01 -28.17
N SER A 32 -15.77 3.15 -27.90
CA SER A 32 -14.77 2.11 -28.20
C SER A 32 -14.13 1.55 -26.93
N GLN A 33 -13.80 0.25 -26.97
CA GLN A 33 -13.03 -0.41 -25.91
C GLN A 33 -11.57 0.03 -25.95
N ARG A 34 -11.02 0.39 -24.79
CA ARG A 34 -9.63 0.81 -24.62
C ARG A 34 -8.99 0.03 -23.48
N ALA A 35 -7.69 -0.25 -23.59
CA ALA A 35 -6.91 -0.73 -22.45
C ALA A 35 -6.92 0.33 -21.34
N ARG A 36 -7.04 -0.10 -20.09
CA ARG A 36 -7.06 0.79 -18.93
C ARG A 36 -6.19 0.28 -17.80
N ILE A 37 -5.28 1.13 -17.37
CA ILE A 37 -4.50 0.88 -16.16
C ILE A 37 -5.23 1.53 -14.98
N SER A 38 -5.58 0.71 -13.99
CA SER A 38 -6.31 1.21 -12.82
C SER A 38 -5.46 2.19 -12.00
N SER A 39 -6.07 3.23 -11.43
CA SER A 39 -5.34 4.22 -10.64
C SER A 39 -4.56 3.59 -9.47
N GLN A 40 -5.10 2.54 -8.86
CA GLN A 40 -4.43 1.79 -7.80
C GLN A 40 -3.15 1.09 -8.27
N ALA A 41 -3.10 0.61 -9.52
CA ALA A 41 -1.91 -0.06 -10.06
C ALA A 41 -0.75 0.94 -10.20
N TRP A 42 -1.03 2.12 -10.77
CA TRP A 42 -0.05 3.22 -10.86
C TRP A 42 0.38 3.69 -9.48
N LYS A 43 -0.57 3.97 -8.58
CA LYS A 43 -0.25 4.40 -7.19
C LYS A 43 0.58 3.37 -6.44
N LYS A 44 0.36 2.06 -6.66
CA LYS A 44 1.17 0.99 -6.08
C LYS A 44 2.60 1.03 -6.63
N ALA A 45 2.76 1.12 -7.95
CA ALA A 45 4.08 1.22 -8.59
C ALA A 45 4.87 2.45 -8.08
N MET A 46 4.22 3.60 -7.98
CA MET A 46 4.81 4.82 -7.43
C MET A 46 5.22 4.66 -5.96
N ARG A 47 4.35 4.08 -5.11
CA ARG A 47 4.70 3.81 -3.70
C ARG A 47 5.88 2.85 -3.55
N ASP A 48 6.00 1.84 -4.41
CA ASP A 48 7.15 0.95 -4.39
C ASP A 48 8.44 1.65 -4.82
N MET A 49 8.36 2.59 -5.77
CA MET A 49 9.48 3.45 -6.15
C MET A 49 9.89 4.36 -4.98
N PHE A 50 8.94 4.94 -4.24
CA PHE A 50 9.22 5.85 -3.13
C PHE A 50 10.05 5.19 -2.02
N LYS A 51 9.92 3.88 -1.81
CA LYS A 51 10.76 3.10 -0.89
C LYS A 51 12.25 3.15 -1.22
N LYS A 52 12.60 3.43 -2.48
CA LYS A 52 13.99 3.56 -2.95
C LYS A 52 14.50 5.00 -2.89
N LEU A 53 13.60 5.97 -2.75
CA LEU A 53 13.90 7.40 -2.86
C LEU A 53 13.88 8.11 -1.51
N PHE A 54 13.10 7.60 -0.55
CA PHE A 54 12.93 8.21 0.76
C PHE A 54 13.31 7.25 1.89
N PRO A 55 13.80 7.77 3.03
CA PRO A 55 14.03 6.95 4.22
C PRO A 55 12.72 6.40 4.77
N ALA A 56 12.80 5.27 5.47
CA ALA A 56 11.64 4.54 5.98
C ALA A 56 10.74 5.40 6.89
N GLU A 57 11.31 6.32 7.68
CA GLU A 57 10.53 7.18 8.59
C GLU A 57 9.55 8.12 7.87
N LYS A 58 9.80 8.43 6.59
CA LYS A 58 8.94 9.31 5.76
C LYS A 58 7.90 8.52 4.94
N LEU A 59 7.83 7.20 5.12
CA LEU A 59 7.00 6.33 4.31
C LEU A 59 5.89 5.67 5.13
N GLY A 60 4.68 5.66 4.57
CA GLY A 60 3.57 4.90 5.14
C GLY A 60 3.66 3.41 4.81
N VAL A 61 3.35 2.55 5.79
CA VAL A 61 3.25 1.09 5.60
C VAL A 61 1.77 0.68 5.56
N ARG A 62 1.37 -0.04 4.49
CA ARG A 62 0.03 -0.64 4.39
C ARG A 62 0.09 -2.09 4.87
N SER A 63 -0.52 -2.39 6.01
CA SER A 63 -0.52 -3.75 6.59
C SER A 63 -1.84 -4.02 7.31
N LYS A 64 -2.29 -5.28 7.30
CA LYS A 64 -3.33 -5.78 8.22
C LYS A 64 -2.75 -6.29 9.54
N LYS A 65 -1.42 -6.47 9.62
CA LYS A 65 -0.71 -7.00 10.78
C LYS A 65 -0.20 -5.86 11.68
N VAL A 66 -1.03 -4.86 11.95
CA VAL A 66 -0.61 -3.65 12.68
C VAL A 66 -0.19 -3.99 14.11
N ALA A 67 -0.91 -4.88 14.80
CA ALA A 67 -0.52 -5.35 16.13
C ALA A 67 0.91 -5.90 16.16
N LYS A 68 1.30 -6.68 15.15
CA LYS A 68 2.66 -7.24 15.06
C LYS A 68 3.72 -6.14 14.93
N LEU A 69 3.46 -5.14 14.08
CA LEU A 69 4.39 -4.02 13.89
C LEU A 69 4.57 -3.18 15.16
N ILE A 70 3.48 -2.99 15.91
CA ILE A 70 3.54 -2.28 17.21
C ILE A 70 4.30 -3.13 18.23
N ALA A 71 4.05 -4.44 18.32
CA ALA A 71 4.77 -5.33 19.23
C ALA A 71 6.29 -5.34 18.93
N GLU A 72 6.67 -5.43 17.65
CA GLU A 72 8.06 -5.31 17.21
C GLU A 72 8.66 -3.96 17.64
N SER A 73 7.91 -2.86 17.52
CA SER A 73 8.36 -1.53 17.95
C SER A 73 8.53 -1.42 19.48
N ILE A 74 7.64 -2.03 20.27
CA ILE A 74 7.73 -2.11 21.73
C ILE A 74 9.02 -2.82 22.13
N LYS A 75 9.34 -3.95 21.49
CA LYS A 75 10.57 -4.72 21.77
C LYS A 75 11.85 -3.98 21.41
N VAL A 76 11.83 -3.18 20.34
CA VAL A 76 12.99 -2.34 20.00
C VAL A 76 13.28 -1.33 21.11
N GLN A 77 12.25 -0.81 21.77
CA GLN A 77 12.39 0.14 22.88
C GLN A 77 12.68 -0.53 24.22
N ASN A 78 12.09 -1.71 24.47
CA ASN A 78 12.32 -2.51 25.67
C ASN A 78 12.54 -3.99 25.32
N PRO A 79 13.81 -4.41 25.11
CA PRO A 79 14.14 -5.77 24.70
C PRO A 79 13.81 -6.87 25.72
N GLN A 80 13.51 -6.50 26.97
CA GLN A 80 13.23 -7.46 28.05
C GLN A 80 11.77 -7.94 28.06
N VAL A 81 10.90 -7.32 27.26
CA VAL A 81 9.48 -7.71 27.16
C VAL A 81 9.37 -8.97 26.30
N SER A 82 8.60 -9.95 26.78
CA SER A 82 8.33 -11.18 26.03
C SER A 82 7.50 -10.91 24.77
N ASP A 83 7.51 -11.83 23.79
CA ASP A 83 6.73 -11.68 22.56
C ASP A 83 5.22 -11.63 22.83
N ASP A 84 4.76 -12.43 23.77
CA ASP A 84 3.34 -12.51 24.14
C ASP A 84 2.88 -11.23 24.84
N ASP A 85 3.69 -10.71 25.77
CA ASP A 85 3.41 -9.45 26.47
C ASP A 85 3.41 -8.27 25.50
N ALA A 86 4.38 -8.21 24.58
CA ALA A 86 4.46 -7.15 23.57
C ALA A 86 3.22 -7.17 22.64
N MET A 87 2.75 -8.36 22.26
CA MET A 87 1.52 -8.52 21.48
C MET A 87 0.26 -8.15 22.27
N GLU A 88 0.18 -8.48 23.55
CA GLU A 88 -0.95 -8.07 24.40
C GLU A 88 -1.00 -6.55 24.54
N LEU A 89 0.14 -5.90 24.81
CA LEU A 89 0.26 -4.45 24.86
C LEU A 89 -0.15 -3.81 23.53
N ALA A 90 0.31 -4.35 22.40
CA ALA A 90 -0.07 -3.86 21.08
C ALA A 90 -1.59 -3.95 20.83
N ARG A 91 -2.24 -5.05 21.25
CA ARG A 91 -3.70 -5.19 21.16
C ARG A 91 -4.43 -4.19 22.05
N LYS A 92 -3.97 -4.00 23.29
CA LYS A 92 -4.51 -3.00 24.23
C LYS A 92 -4.47 -1.60 23.61
N VAL A 93 -3.31 -1.19 23.07
CA VAL A 93 -3.17 0.11 22.39
C VAL A 93 -4.17 0.25 21.24
N LEU A 94 -4.29 -0.76 20.38
CA LEU A 94 -5.23 -0.71 19.24
C LEU A 94 -6.70 -0.65 19.68
N SER A 95 -7.07 -1.34 20.77
CA SER A 95 -8.42 -1.25 21.34
C SER A 95 -8.75 0.13 21.91
N LEU A 96 -7.77 0.83 22.49
CA LEU A 96 -7.97 2.18 23.04
C LEU A 96 -8.23 3.23 21.96
N VAL A 97 -7.77 2.99 20.73
CA VAL A 97 -7.95 3.88 19.58
C VAL A 97 -9.04 3.41 18.61
N ASP A 98 -9.91 2.49 19.04
CA ASP A 98 -11.02 1.91 18.26
C ASP A 98 -10.62 1.29 16.91
N ILE A 99 -9.36 0.85 16.79
CA ILE A 99 -8.90 0.11 15.61
C ILE A 99 -9.22 -1.37 15.80
N LYS A 100 -10.20 -1.86 15.04
CA LYS A 100 -10.54 -3.29 14.99
C LYS A 100 -9.43 -4.09 14.32
N LEU A 101 -8.99 -5.14 14.99
CA LEU A 101 -8.03 -6.13 14.49
C LEU A 101 -8.69 -7.15 13.56
#